data_AF-A0A1F7Q412-F1
#
_entry.id   AF-A0A1F7Q412-F1
#
_cell.length_a   1.000
_cell.length_b   1.000
_cell.length_c   1.000
_cell.angle_alpha   90.00
_cell.angle_beta   90.00
_cell.angle_gamma   90.00
#
_symmetry.space_group_name_H-M   'P 1'
#
loop_
_entity.id
_entity.type
_entity.pdbx_description
1 polymer ?
#
loop_
_entity_poly.entity_id
_entity_poly.type
_entity_poly.pdbx_seq_one_letter_code
_entity_poly.pdbx_strand_id
1 'polypeptide(L)'
;MKLPRIIVSIAVIIGVASAVSLPALAASYGGGSVQGYASDTPLDTGTIVQMAGKDSDRVKIATQSELQNMFGVIVDRNQLSLTLSNGGLENETFVAVSGTYNVLVSTQGGPIATGDYVTLSSVNGVAMKAGTEEKTVFGRAAGSFDGKGVTLGTTTLKDTEGKTNQTVTLGQVAVTIDIKRNPNEKSTKVQVPEILERIGQAIAEKEVSPIRIYLSMAITAVSLIAAIAVLYSGVRSGVISIGRNPMTKKSIFRALLEIILTSILILIIGLFAVYLLLKL
;
A
#
# COMPACT_ATOMS: atom_id res chain seq x y z
N MET A 1 29.62 21.32 64.14
CA MET A 1 29.75 22.25 62.98
C MET A 1 28.35 22.50 62.43
N LYS A 2 27.77 23.68 62.67
CA LYS A 2 26.37 24.00 62.30
C LYS A 2 26.35 24.53 60.86
N LEU A 3 25.79 23.75 59.94
CA LEU A 3 25.57 24.18 58.55
C LEU A 3 24.50 25.30 58.55
N PRO A 4 24.73 26.45 57.89
CA PRO A 4 23.79 27.57 57.96
C PRO A 4 22.52 27.23 57.18
N ARG A 5 21.37 27.44 57.84
CA ARG A 5 19.99 27.26 57.32
C ARG A 5 19.71 27.97 55.98
N ILE A 6 20.60 28.84 55.53
CA ILE A 6 20.51 29.61 54.28
C ILE A 6 20.72 28.71 53.04
N ILE A 7 21.52 27.65 53.13
CA ILE A 7 21.77 26.74 51.99
C ILE A 7 20.57 25.83 51.72
N VAL A 8 19.82 25.47 52.76
CA VAL A 8 18.59 24.65 52.63
C VAL A 8 17.46 25.46 52.01
N SER A 9 17.35 26.75 52.30
CA SER A 9 16.32 27.62 51.73
C SER A 9 16.50 27.87 50.23
N ILE A 10 17.74 27.94 49.73
CA ILE A 10 18.01 28.11 48.30
C ILE A 10 17.72 26.82 47.52
N ALA A 11 17.96 25.64 48.12
CA ALA A 11 17.63 24.36 47.50
C ALA A 11 16.11 24.13 47.37
N VAL A 12 15.30 24.66 48.30
CA VAL A 12 13.82 24.53 48.24
C VAL A 12 13.20 25.47 47.21
N ILE A 13 13.78 26.66 46.99
CA ILE A 13 13.27 27.60 45.97
C ILE A 13 13.60 27.12 44.54
N ILE A 14 14.71 26.40 44.36
CA ILE A 14 15.06 25.80 43.05
C ILE A 14 14.29 24.49 42.81
N GLY A 15 13.88 23.78 43.87
CA GLY A 15 13.08 22.55 43.76
C GLY A 15 11.61 22.75 43.37
N VAL A 16 11.05 23.96 43.53
CA VAL A 16 9.64 24.26 43.18
C VAL A 16 9.51 24.87 41.77
N ALA A 17 10.62 25.32 41.15
CA ALA A 17 10.60 25.92 39.82
C ALA A 17 10.75 24.91 38.65
N SER A 18 10.85 23.61 38.94
CA SER A 18 10.97 22.55 37.93
C SER A 18 9.74 21.64 37.86
N ALA A 19 8.55 22.22 38.11
CA ALA A 19 7.33 21.72 37.46
C ALA A 19 7.36 22.18 36.01
N VAL A 20 8.21 21.55 35.20
CA VAL A 20 8.14 21.64 33.74
C VAL A 20 6.79 21.04 33.37
N SER A 21 5.81 21.92 33.16
CA SER A 21 4.58 21.59 32.46
C SER A 21 5.01 21.07 31.09
N LEU A 22 5.07 19.74 30.95
CA LEU A 22 5.09 19.07 29.67
C LEU A 22 3.92 19.67 28.88
N PRO A 23 4.15 20.34 27.74
CA PRO A 23 3.04 20.66 26.87
C PRO A 23 2.49 19.32 26.44
N ALA A 24 1.31 18.95 26.96
CA ALA A 24 0.49 17.94 26.31
C ALA A 24 0.35 18.44 24.87
N LEU A 25 0.91 17.68 23.93
CA LEU A 25 0.65 17.89 22.51
C LEU A 25 -0.86 17.68 22.35
N ALA A 26 -1.61 18.77 22.49
CA ALA A 26 -3.00 18.81 22.14
C ALA A 26 -3.03 18.52 20.65
N ALA A 27 -3.48 17.31 20.29
CA ALA A 27 -3.85 17.04 18.91
C ALA A 27 -4.84 18.14 18.52
N SER A 28 -4.45 18.97 17.55
CA SER A 28 -5.37 19.98 17.00
C SER A 28 -6.48 19.20 16.30
N TYR A 29 -7.67 19.22 16.91
CA TYR A 29 -8.87 18.64 16.35
C TYR A 29 -9.44 19.59 15.30
N GLY A 30 -9.81 19.05 14.14
CA GLY A 30 -10.34 19.83 13.03
C GLY A 30 -9.29 20.25 12.00
N GLY A 31 -9.68 21.16 11.10
CA GLY A 31 -8.83 21.64 10.00
C GLY A 31 -9.11 21.00 8.63
N GLY A 32 -10.17 20.21 8.49
CA GLY A 32 -10.58 19.66 7.21
C GLY A 32 -12.06 19.86 6.89
N SER A 33 -12.44 19.54 5.67
CA SER A 33 -13.78 19.76 5.13
C SER A 33 -14.78 18.79 5.76
N VAL A 34 -15.87 19.33 6.31
CA VAL A 34 -16.97 18.55 6.89
C VAL A 34 -18.28 18.95 6.23
N GLN A 35 -19.04 17.96 5.80
CA GLN A 35 -20.30 18.14 5.09
C GLN A 35 -21.36 17.17 5.63
N GLY A 36 -22.63 17.61 5.64
CA GLY A 36 -23.78 16.77 5.96
C GLY A 36 -24.14 15.82 4.82
N TYR A 37 -24.37 14.55 5.14
CA TYR A 37 -24.83 13.50 4.23
C TYR A 37 -26.05 12.78 4.82
N ALA A 38 -26.90 12.21 3.97
CA ALA A 38 -28.00 11.35 4.43
C ALA A 38 -27.47 9.95 4.78
N SER A 39 -28.11 9.31 5.77
CA SER A 39 -27.87 7.91 6.10
C SER A 39 -29.17 7.15 6.36
N ASP A 40 -29.21 5.86 6.01
CA ASP A 40 -30.37 5.00 6.24
C ASP A 40 -30.60 4.73 7.73
N THR A 41 -29.53 4.75 8.53
CA THR A 41 -29.54 4.46 9.97
C THR A 41 -28.78 5.53 10.74
N PRO A 42 -29.13 5.82 12.01
CA PRO A 42 -28.29 6.61 12.88
C PRO A 42 -26.90 5.96 13.01
N LEU A 43 -25.85 6.76 12.84
CA LEU A 43 -24.47 6.28 12.88
C LEU A 43 -23.70 7.00 13.98
N ASP A 44 -22.92 6.24 14.76
CA ASP A 44 -22.17 6.78 15.89
C ASP A 44 -20.95 7.59 15.45
N THR A 45 -20.56 8.56 16.28
CA THR A 45 -19.38 9.39 16.05
C THR A 45 -18.09 8.56 16.06
N GLY A 46 -17.16 8.90 15.17
CA GLY A 46 -15.94 8.16 14.94
C GLY A 46 -16.09 6.93 14.02
N THR A 47 -17.30 6.61 13.56
CA THR A 47 -17.53 5.53 12.60
C THR A 47 -17.01 5.91 11.22
N ILE A 48 -16.22 5.04 10.60
CA ILE A 48 -15.77 5.21 9.21
C ILE A 48 -16.93 4.87 8.27
N VAL A 49 -17.14 5.74 7.28
CA VAL A 49 -18.20 5.61 6.29
C VAL A 49 -17.65 5.53 4.87
N GLN A 50 -18.50 4.98 4.00
CA GLN A 50 -18.28 4.86 2.57
C GLN A 50 -19.49 5.40 1.81
N MET A 51 -19.28 5.83 0.57
CA MET A 51 -20.36 6.31 -0.27
C MET A 51 -21.35 5.17 -0.60
N ALA A 52 -22.64 5.44 -0.47
CA ALA A 52 -23.69 4.48 -0.77
C ALA A 52 -24.14 4.62 -2.23
N GLY A 53 -23.58 3.78 -3.12
CA GLY A 53 -23.97 3.74 -4.53
C GLY A 53 -23.31 4.83 -5.37
N LYS A 54 -23.90 5.13 -6.54
CA LYS A 54 -23.43 6.20 -7.44
C LYS A 54 -23.92 7.59 -7.00
N ASP A 55 -24.86 7.66 -6.07
CA ASP A 55 -25.45 8.90 -5.60
C ASP A 55 -24.53 9.55 -4.56
N SER A 56 -24.24 10.84 -4.75
CA SER A 56 -23.14 11.55 -4.06
C SER A 56 -23.53 12.14 -2.70
N ASP A 57 -24.72 11.87 -2.19
CA ASP A 57 -25.30 12.51 -1.00
C ASP A 57 -25.65 11.51 0.11
N ARG A 58 -25.38 10.22 -0.07
CA ARG A 58 -25.66 9.15 0.90
C ARG A 58 -24.41 8.42 1.36
N VAL A 59 -24.35 8.13 2.66
CA VAL A 59 -23.26 7.37 3.28
C VAL A 59 -23.79 6.18 4.07
N LYS A 60 -23.02 5.08 4.00
CA LYS A 60 -23.25 3.85 4.76
C LYS A 60 -22.00 3.51 5.58
N ILE A 61 -22.14 2.62 6.55
CA ILE A 61 -21.01 2.09 7.33
C ILE A 61 -19.99 1.45 6.38
N ALA A 62 -18.71 1.76 6.58
CA ALA A 62 -17.63 1.20 5.80
C ALA A 62 -17.41 -0.28 6.09
N THR A 63 -17.27 -1.09 5.03
CA THR A 63 -17.09 -2.54 5.12
C THR A 63 -15.81 -2.96 4.40
N GLN A 64 -15.18 -4.04 4.87
CA GLN A 64 -13.91 -4.50 4.31
C GLN A 64 -14.02 -4.97 2.85
N SER A 65 -15.21 -5.43 2.43
CA SER A 65 -15.50 -5.81 1.04
C SER A 65 -15.41 -4.64 0.04
N GLU A 66 -15.59 -3.41 0.52
CA GLU A 66 -15.66 -2.19 -0.29
C GLU A 66 -14.60 -1.17 0.15
N LEU A 67 -13.42 -1.64 0.59
CA LEU A 67 -12.29 -0.80 1.05
C LEU A 67 -11.93 0.39 0.14
N GLN A 68 -12.15 0.28 -1.18
CA GLN A 68 -11.87 1.35 -2.13
C GLN A 68 -12.86 2.52 -2.06
N ASN A 69 -14.03 2.30 -1.47
CA ASN A 69 -15.11 3.28 -1.38
C ASN A 69 -15.11 4.04 -0.04
N MET A 70 -14.09 3.84 0.80
CA MET A 70 -13.90 4.62 2.02
C MET A 70 -13.92 6.11 1.69
N PHE A 71 -14.68 6.87 2.46
CA PHE A 71 -14.94 8.27 2.17
C PHE A 71 -14.51 9.19 3.30
N GLY A 72 -14.87 8.85 4.54
CA GLY A 72 -14.60 9.72 5.68
C GLY A 72 -15.01 9.12 7.01
N VAL A 73 -15.03 9.94 8.04
CA VAL A 73 -15.46 9.57 9.39
C VAL A 73 -16.58 10.48 9.86
N ILE A 74 -17.51 9.94 10.63
CA ILE A 74 -18.58 10.70 11.26
C ILE A 74 -18.03 11.51 12.43
N VAL A 75 -18.41 12.78 12.46
CA VAL A 75 -17.93 13.74 13.47
C VAL A 75 -19.11 14.38 14.19
N ASP A 76 -18.90 14.69 15.46
CA ASP A 76 -19.90 15.41 16.25
C ASP A 76 -20.01 16.85 15.78
N ARG A 77 -21.24 17.31 15.55
CA ARG A 77 -21.52 18.66 15.06
C ARG A 77 -21.01 19.77 15.99
N ASN A 78 -20.96 19.51 17.29
CA ASN A 78 -20.49 20.47 18.30
C ASN A 78 -18.97 20.65 18.32
N GLN A 79 -18.22 19.75 17.67
CA GLN A 79 -16.76 19.83 17.58
C GLN A 79 -16.28 20.58 16.33
N LEU A 80 -17.20 21.12 15.53
CA LEU A 80 -16.92 21.71 14.22
C LEU A 80 -16.97 23.23 14.29
N SER A 81 -15.90 23.89 13.84
CA SER A 81 -15.86 25.36 13.71
C SER A 81 -16.64 25.87 12.48
N LEU A 82 -16.90 25.00 11.49
CA LEU A 82 -17.63 25.32 10.28
C LEU A 82 -18.33 24.05 9.76
N THR A 83 -19.64 24.12 9.48
CA THR A 83 -20.42 22.98 8.95
C THR A 83 -21.26 23.42 7.76
N LEU A 84 -21.24 22.65 6.68
CA LEU A 84 -22.18 22.80 5.58
C LEU A 84 -23.30 21.76 5.77
N SER A 85 -24.49 22.23 6.12
CA SER A 85 -25.68 21.41 6.37
C SER A 85 -26.70 21.65 5.26
N ASN A 86 -27.32 20.57 4.78
CA ASN A 86 -28.40 20.63 3.81
C ASN A 86 -29.70 20.34 4.55
N GLY A 87 -30.50 21.39 4.80
CA GLY A 87 -31.69 21.37 5.68
C GLY A 87 -32.90 20.55 5.21
N GLY A 88 -32.70 19.46 4.48
CA GLY A 88 -33.76 18.56 4.00
C GLY A 88 -33.38 17.07 4.01
N LEU A 89 -32.30 16.67 4.69
CA LEU A 89 -31.82 15.29 4.75
C LEU A 89 -32.43 14.55 5.96
N GLU A 90 -33.03 13.38 5.74
CA GLU A 90 -33.40 12.47 6.82
C GLU A 90 -32.12 11.85 7.43
N ASN A 91 -32.03 11.85 8.77
CA ASN A 91 -30.86 11.37 9.52
C ASN A 91 -29.53 11.99 9.04
N GLU A 92 -29.48 13.33 8.93
CA GLU A 92 -28.26 14.07 8.54
C GLU A 92 -27.10 13.70 9.47
N THR A 93 -26.03 13.14 8.90
CA THR A 93 -24.77 12.84 9.58
C THR A 93 -23.65 13.68 9.00
N PHE A 94 -22.77 14.20 9.85
CA PHE A 94 -21.65 15.04 9.43
C PHE A 94 -20.43 14.17 9.19
N VAL A 95 -19.90 14.22 7.97
CA VAL A 95 -18.76 13.41 7.56
C VAL A 95 -17.57 14.31 7.27
N ALA A 96 -16.46 14.03 7.96
CA ALA A 96 -15.17 14.63 7.69
C ALA A 96 -14.39 13.80 6.67
N VAL A 97 -13.91 14.45 5.60
CA VAL A 97 -13.13 13.82 4.52
C VAL A 97 -11.64 14.12 4.61
N SER A 98 -11.25 15.10 5.41
CA SER A 98 -9.87 15.52 5.63
C SER A 98 -9.71 16.07 7.04
N GLY A 99 -8.49 16.21 7.55
CA GLY A 99 -8.21 16.72 8.90
C GLY A 99 -8.00 15.63 9.94
N THR A 100 -7.89 15.99 11.22
CA THR A 100 -7.65 15.04 12.32
C THR A 100 -8.87 14.94 13.23
N TYR A 101 -9.45 13.74 13.33
CA TYR A 101 -10.66 13.47 14.10
C TYR A 101 -10.55 12.16 14.87
N ASN A 102 -11.36 12.01 15.92
CA ASN A 102 -11.46 10.75 16.66
C ASN A 102 -12.17 9.71 15.79
N VAL A 103 -11.52 8.57 15.59
CA VAL A 103 -12.01 7.42 14.84
C VAL A 103 -12.14 6.24 15.79
N LEU A 104 -13.18 5.43 15.61
CA LEU A 104 -13.33 4.15 16.30
C LEU A 104 -12.22 3.20 15.84
N VAL A 105 -11.46 2.66 16.78
CA VAL A 105 -10.36 1.73 16.50
C VAL A 105 -10.48 0.44 17.29
N SER A 106 -9.88 -0.62 16.76
CA SER A 106 -9.80 -1.94 17.39
C SER A 106 -8.35 -2.40 17.52
N THR A 107 -8.09 -3.25 18.52
CA THR A 107 -6.80 -3.92 18.69
C THR A 107 -6.61 -5.14 17.78
N GLN A 108 -7.45 -5.33 16.76
CA GLN A 108 -7.39 -6.50 15.86
C GLN A 108 -6.03 -6.60 15.16
N GLY A 109 -5.53 -5.48 14.62
CA GLY A 109 -4.20 -5.37 14.00
C GLY A 109 -3.05 -5.16 15.00
N GLY A 110 -3.30 -5.33 16.30
CA GLY A 110 -2.35 -5.03 17.37
C GLY A 110 -2.47 -3.60 17.93
N PRO A 111 -1.55 -3.19 18.82
CA PRO A 111 -1.55 -1.86 19.42
C PRO A 111 -1.21 -0.80 18.36
N ILE A 112 -1.96 0.32 18.39
CA ILE A 112 -1.79 1.47 17.50
C ILE A 112 -0.88 2.49 18.20
N ALA A 113 0.21 2.88 17.54
CA ALA A 113 1.06 3.96 18.00
C ALA A 113 0.86 5.22 17.14
N THR A 114 1.22 6.38 17.68
CA THR A 114 1.25 7.63 16.91
C THR A 114 2.17 7.46 15.70
N GLY A 115 1.64 7.79 14.52
CA GLY A 115 2.30 7.66 13.24
C GLY A 115 2.02 6.37 12.49
N ASP A 116 1.35 5.39 13.09
CA ASP A 116 0.95 4.15 12.41
C ASP A 116 -0.13 4.42 11.36
N TYR A 117 -0.10 3.67 10.26
CA TYR A 117 -1.22 3.65 9.32
C TYR A 117 -2.37 2.84 9.89
N VAL A 118 -3.59 3.30 9.64
CA VAL A 118 -4.82 2.61 10.04
C VAL A 118 -5.68 2.29 8.82
N THR A 119 -6.37 1.17 8.87
CA THR A 119 -7.27 0.66 7.81
C THR A 119 -8.52 0.05 8.44
N LEU A 120 -9.51 -0.37 7.65
CA LEU A 120 -10.72 -1.00 8.18
C LEU A 120 -10.41 -2.35 8.83
N SER A 121 -10.95 -2.53 10.03
CA SER A 121 -10.98 -3.81 10.73
C SER A 121 -12.09 -4.72 10.17
N SER A 122 -12.19 -5.94 10.69
CA SER A 122 -13.33 -6.82 10.39
C SER A 122 -14.62 -6.38 11.08
N VAL A 123 -14.55 -5.42 12.01
CA VAL A 123 -15.72 -4.73 12.54
C VAL A 123 -16.06 -3.58 11.60
N ASN A 124 -17.26 -3.59 11.05
CA ASN A 124 -17.74 -2.55 10.13
C ASN A 124 -17.64 -1.16 10.78
N GLY A 125 -17.10 -0.20 10.05
CA GLY A 125 -16.95 1.19 10.49
C GLY A 125 -15.87 1.44 11.54
N VAL A 126 -15.08 0.44 11.91
CA VAL A 126 -14.01 0.54 12.91
C VAL A 126 -12.65 0.31 12.24
N ALA A 127 -11.67 1.14 12.58
CA ALA A 127 -10.31 0.99 12.07
C ALA A 127 -9.48 0.00 12.90
N MET A 128 -8.38 -0.47 12.34
CA MET A 128 -7.31 -1.17 13.03
C MET A 128 -5.98 -0.71 12.48
N LYS A 129 -4.88 -1.06 13.17
CA LYS A 129 -3.54 -0.89 12.63
C LYS A 129 -3.41 -1.62 11.28
N ALA A 130 -2.92 -0.92 10.26
CA ALA A 130 -2.69 -1.50 8.95
C ALA A 130 -1.44 -2.38 8.96
N GLY A 131 -1.59 -3.61 8.47
CA GLY A 131 -0.50 -4.54 8.25
C GLY A 131 0.09 -4.37 6.85
N THR A 132 0.56 -5.50 6.31
CA THR A 132 1.18 -5.57 4.98
C THR A 132 0.27 -6.18 3.92
N GLU A 133 -0.93 -6.64 4.30
CA GLU A 133 -1.84 -7.37 3.41
C GLU A 133 -2.95 -6.46 2.86
N GLU A 134 -3.26 -5.38 3.56
CA GLU A 134 -4.31 -4.45 3.21
C GLU A 134 -3.83 -3.50 2.11
N LYS A 135 -4.64 -3.33 1.07
CA LYS A 135 -4.28 -2.52 -0.11
C LYS A 135 -4.45 -1.03 0.11
N THR A 136 -5.34 -0.63 1.01
CA THR A 136 -5.73 0.77 1.23
C THR A 136 -5.65 1.08 2.71
N VAL A 137 -5.14 2.26 3.04
CA VAL A 137 -5.15 2.83 4.40
C VAL A 137 -6.12 4.01 4.41
N PHE A 138 -6.82 4.17 5.54
CA PHE A 138 -7.75 5.28 5.75
C PHE A 138 -7.01 6.56 6.16
N GLY A 139 -5.91 6.42 6.90
CA GLY A 139 -5.16 7.56 7.38
C GLY A 139 -4.03 7.16 8.31
N ARG A 140 -3.54 8.15 9.05
CA ARG A 140 -2.43 8.02 9.99
C ARG A 140 -2.85 8.35 11.40
N ALA A 141 -2.54 7.48 12.36
CA ALA A 141 -2.85 7.69 13.76
C ALA A 141 -2.06 8.90 14.31
N ALA A 142 -2.75 9.87 14.88
CA ALA A 142 -2.18 10.97 15.65
C ALA A 142 -2.09 10.61 17.15
N GLY A 143 -2.93 9.69 17.63
CA GLY A 143 -2.88 9.14 18.99
C GLY A 143 -2.37 7.70 19.04
N SER A 144 -2.31 7.17 20.28
CA SER A 144 -1.97 5.76 20.54
C SER A 144 -3.11 5.04 21.26
N PHE A 145 -3.22 3.73 21.03
CA PHE A 145 -4.19 2.86 21.70
C PHE A 145 -3.65 1.43 21.79
N ASP A 146 -3.51 0.96 23.02
CA ASP A 146 -3.00 -0.37 23.35
C ASP A 146 -4.07 -1.31 23.92
N GLY A 147 -5.33 -0.86 23.98
CA GLY A 147 -6.46 -1.62 24.54
C GLY A 147 -6.55 -1.59 26.07
N LYS A 148 -5.73 -0.79 26.78
CA LYS A 148 -5.72 -0.72 28.26
C LYS A 148 -6.23 0.61 28.83
N GLY A 149 -6.70 1.52 27.98
CA GLY A 149 -7.22 2.85 28.33
C GLY A 149 -8.74 2.95 28.35
N VAL A 150 -9.30 4.05 27.83
CA VAL A 150 -10.76 4.22 27.64
C VAL A 150 -11.23 3.26 26.55
N THR A 151 -11.77 2.12 26.97
CA THR A 151 -12.32 1.09 26.07
C THR A 151 -13.82 1.29 25.91
N LEU A 152 -14.29 1.39 24.67
CA LEU A 152 -15.70 1.53 24.33
C LEU A 152 -16.46 0.20 24.36
N GLY A 153 -15.73 -0.92 24.36
CA GLY A 153 -16.28 -2.26 24.49
C GLY A 153 -15.30 -3.32 24.03
N THR A 154 -15.70 -4.58 24.16
CA THR A 154 -14.97 -5.73 23.62
C THR A 154 -15.91 -6.50 22.69
N THR A 155 -15.41 -6.90 21.52
CA THR A 155 -16.14 -7.77 20.61
C THR A 155 -15.30 -8.99 20.25
N THR A 156 -15.96 -10.13 20.09
CA THR A 156 -15.30 -11.37 19.68
C THR A 156 -15.41 -11.51 18.18
N LEU A 157 -14.27 -11.47 17.50
CA LEU A 157 -14.17 -11.71 16.06
C LEU A 157 -13.90 -13.19 15.81
N LYS A 158 -14.61 -13.74 14.83
CA LYS A 158 -14.30 -15.06 14.28
C LYS A 158 -13.31 -14.87 13.15
N ASP A 159 -12.22 -15.63 13.22
CA ASP A 159 -11.24 -15.72 12.14
C ASP A 159 -11.90 -16.16 10.81
N THR A 160 -11.26 -15.87 9.68
CA THR A 160 -11.71 -16.25 8.32
C THR A 160 -11.88 -17.77 8.16
N GLU A 161 -11.21 -18.57 9.02
CA GLU A 161 -11.38 -20.03 9.09
C GLU A 161 -12.44 -20.51 10.12
N GLY A 162 -13.11 -19.61 10.84
CA GLY A 162 -14.14 -19.95 11.83
C GLY A 162 -13.66 -20.70 13.08
N LYS A 163 -12.35 -20.89 13.26
CA LYS A 163 -11.76 -21.74 14.32
C LYS A 163 -11.35 -21.00 15.59
N THR A 164 -11.11 -19.69 15.55
CA THR A 164 -10.60 -18.94 16.71
C THR A 164 -11.42 -17.68 16.93
N ASN A 165 -11.88 -17.50 18.18
CA ASN A 165 -12.51 -16.26 18.64
C ASN A 165 -11.41 -15.32 19.15
N GLN A 166 -11.03 -14.32 18.37
CA GLN A 166 -10.14 -13.26 18.84
C GLN A 166 -10.99 -12.21 19.56
N THR A 167 -10.75 -12.02 20.86
CA THR A 167 -11.37 -10.89 21.58
C THR A 167 -10.60 -9.63 21.24
N VAL A 168 -11.27 -8.66 20.61
CA VAL A 168 -10.69 -7.37 20.27
C VAL A 168 -11.33 -6.27 21.11
N THR A 169 -10.51 -5.34 21.56
CA THR A 169 -10.94 -4.20 22.35
C THR A 169 -11.17 -3.01 21.43
N LEU A 170 -12.30 -2.34 21.60
CA LEU A 170 -12.69 -1.15 20.86
C LEU A 170 -12.34 0.10 21.67
N GLY A 171 -11.92 1.15 21.00
CA GLY A 171 -11.62 2.45 21.59
C GLY A 171 -11.71 3.56 20.56
N GLN A 172 -11.21 4.74 20.91
CA GLN A 172 -11.12 5.88 20.00
C GLN A 172 -9.69 6.42 19.96
N VAL A 173 -9.24 6.76 18.75
CA VAL A 173 -7.94 7.38 18.51
C VAL A 173 -8.11 8.52 17.52
N ALA A 174 -7.42 9.64 17.76
CA ALA A 174 -7.30 10.70 16.79
C ALA A 174 -6.51 10.20 15.56
N VAL A 175 -7.11 10.29 14.38
CA VAL A 175 -6.52 9.87 13.10
C VAL A 175 -6.59 11.05 12.14
N THR A 176 -5.47 11.34 11.49
CA THR A 176 -5.43 12.25 10.35
C THR A 176 -5.90 11.49 9.11
N ILE A 177 -7.00 11.93 8.54
CA ILE A 177 -7.65 11.31 7.37
C ILE A 177 -6.78 11.55 6.14
N ASP A 178 -6.33 10.47 5.50
CA ASP A 178 -5.49 10.47 4.31
C ASP A 178 -5.67 9.11 3.62
N ILE A 179 -6.74 9.00 2.83
CA ILE A 179 -7.13 7.75 2.18
C ILE A 179 -6.23 7.53 0.97
N LYS A 180 -5.39 6.50 1.04
CA LYS A 180 -4.42 6.19 -0.01
C LYS A 180 -4.07 4.71 -0.04
N ARG A 181 -3.34 4.31 -1.08
CA ARG A 181 -2.77 2.96 -1.17
C ARG A 181 -1.81 2.73 0.00
N ASN A 182 -1.91 1.56 0.63
CA ASN A 182 -1.10 1.21 1.80
C ASN A 182 0.39 1.22 1.43
N PRO A 183 1.20 2.12 2.02
CA PRO A 183 2.63 2.15 1.75
C PRO A 183 3.36 0.90 2.26
N ASN A 184 2.76 0.18 3.21
CA ASN A 184 3.31 -1.02 3.81
C ASN A 184 2.87 -2.31 3.07
N GLU A 185 2.07 -2.21 2.00
CA GLU A 185 1.61 -3.38 1.23
C GLU A 185 2.81 -4.19 0.74
N LYS A 186 2.99 -5.40 1.27
CA LYS A 186 3.96 -6.36 0.72
C LYS A 186 3.37 -6.83 -0.60
N SER A 187 3.90 -6.30 -1.69
CA SER A 187 3.51 -6.72 -3.02
C SER A 187 3.75 -8.23 -3.17
N THR A 188 2.67 -9.01 -3.18
CA THR A 188 2.70 -10.44 -3.52
C THR A 188 3.06 -10.67 -4.99
N LYS A 189 3.35 -9.60 -5.76
CA LYS A 189 4.00 -9.70 -7.06
C LYS A 189 5.39 -10.28 -6.81
N VAL A 190 5.66 -11.46 -7.39
CA VAL A 190 7.00 -12.06 -7.47
C VAL A 190 7.97 -10.95 -7.81
N GLN A 191 8.94 -10.68 -6.92
CA GLN A 191 9.85 -9.55 -7.03
C GLN A 191 10.74 -9.74 -8.25
N VAL A 192 10.32 -9.18 -9.37
CA VAL A 192 11.14 -9.06 -10.56
C VAL A 192 12.08 -7.88 -10.31
N PRO A 193 13.39 -7.99 -10.60
CA PRO A 193 14.29 -6.85 -10.60
C PRO A 193 13.69 -5.68 -11.41
N GLU A 194 13.72 -4.48 -10.85
CA GLU A 194 13.04 -3.29 -11.41
C GLU A 194 13.44 -2.99 -12.87
N ILE A 195 14.67 -3.31 -13.25
CA ILE A 195 15.21 -3.16 -14.60
C ILE A 195 14.44 -4.03 -15.61
N LEU A 196 14.13 -5.29 -15.25
CA LEU A 196 13.41 -6.21 -16.13
C LEU A 196 11.94 -5.81 -16.24
N GLU A 197 11.36 -5.30 -15.16
CA GLU A 197 10.00 -4.75 -15.17
C GLU A 197 9.90 -3.52 -16.08
N ARG A 198 10.85 -2.58 -15.97
CA ARG A 198 10.90 -1.39 -16.83
C ARG A 198 11.09 -1.72 -18.30
N ILE A 199 11.97 -2.67 -18.64
CA ILE A 199 12.18 -3.12 -20.03
C ILE A 199 10.91 -3.81 -20.56
N GLY A 200 10.30 -4.68 -19.75
CA GLY A 200 9.05 -5.36 -20.10
C GLY A 200 7.90 -4.37 -20.35
N GLN A 201 7.74 -3.38 -19.48
CA GLN A 201 6.73 -2.33 -19.61
C GLN A 201 6.99 -1.40 -20.81
N ALA A 202 8.26 -1.04 -21.06
CA ALA A 202 8.62 -0.20 -22.21
C ALA A 202 8.34 -0.88 -23.56
N ILE A 203 8.50 -2.20 -23.64
CA ILE A 203 8.22 -2.98 -24.86
C ILE A 203 6.72 -3.27 -25.00
N ALA A 204 6.03 -3.56 -23.89
CA ALA A 204 4.63 -3.98 -23.90
C ALA A 204 3.63 -2.80 -23.86
N GLU A 205 4.09 -1.58 -23.57
CA GLU A 205 3.26 -0.39 -23.34
C GLU A 205 2.17 -0.58 -22.26
N LYS A 206 2.34 -1.58 -21.39
CA LYS A 206 1.39 -1.94 -20.32
C LYS A 206 2.09 -2.61 -19.14
N GLU A 207 1.42 -2.67 -17.98
CA GLU A 207 1.89 -3.48 -16.85
C GLU A 207 1.93 -4.97 -17.26
N VAL A 208 3.13 -5.56 -17.23
CA VAL A 208 3.34 -6.96 -17.57
C VAL A 208 3.40 -7.80 -16.30
N SER A 209 2.66 -8.92 -16.28
CA SER A 209 2.72 -9.86 -15.16
C SER A 209 4.13 -10.47 -15.00
N PRO A 210 4.65 -10.63 -13.76
CA PRO A 210 5.96 -11.23 -13.49
C PRO A 210 6.23 -12.56 -14.21
N ILE A 211 5.22 -13.43 -14.31
CA ILE A 211 5.36 -14.74 -14.98
C ILE A 211 5.70 -14.61 -16.47
N ARG A 212 5.16 -13.58 -17.15
CA ARG A 212 5.43 -13.33 -18.57
C ARG A 212 6.86 -12.84 -18.77
N ILE A 213 7.41 -12.09 -17.81
CA ILE A 213 8.81 -11.63 -17.83
C ILE A 213 9.78 -12.80 -17.64
N TYR A 214 9.48 -13.75 -16.75
CA TYR A 214 10.32 -14.95 -16.60
C TYR A 214 10.26 -15.85 -17.85
N LEU A 215 9.08 -15.99 -18.45
CA LEU A 215 8.89 -16.81 -19.66
C LEU A 215 9.60 -16.18 -20.87
N SER A 216 9.59 -14.84 -21.00
CA SER A 216 10.35 -14.15 -22.03
C SER A 216 11.86 -14.28 -21.86
N MET A 217 12.37 -14.25 -20.61
CA MET A 217 13.77 -14.54 -20.34
C MET A 217 14.15 -15.95 -20.78
N ALA A 218 13.32 -16.95 -20.49
CA ALA A 218 13.57 -18.33 -20.90
C ALA A 218 13.64 -18.48 -22.42
N ILE A 219 12.68 -17.89 -23.15
CA ILE A 219 12.66 -17.92 -24.63
C ILE A 219 13.88 -17.20 -25.22
N THR A 220 14.24 -16.05 -24.64
CA THR A 220 15.43 -15.30 -25.06
C THR A 220 16.71 -16.13 -24.86
N ALA A 221 16.84 -16.79 -23.70
CA ALA A 221 17.99 -17.64 -23.41
C ALA A 221 18.09 -18.81 -24.39
N VAL A 222 16.97 -19.51 -24.66
CA VAL A 222 16.94 -20.62 -25.62
C VAL A 222 17.29 -20.15 -27.03
N SER A 223 16.72 -19.02 -27.47
CA SER A 223 16.99 -18.46 -28.80
C SER A 223 18.46 -18.04 -28.95
N LEU A 224 19.03 -17.45 -27.90
CA LEU A 224 20.44 -17.05 -27.86
C LEU A 224 21.36 -18.26 -27.90
N ILE A 225 21.08 -19.30 -27.10
CA ILE A 225 21.86 -20.55 -27.11
C ILE A 225 21.80 -21.21 -28.49
N ALA A 226 20.62 -21.29 -29.11
CA ALA A 226 20.46 -21.83 -30.46
C ALA A 226 21.26 -21.04 -31.51
N ALA A 227 21.17 -19.70 -31.48
CA ALA A 227 21.93 -18.83 -32.37
C ALA A 227 23.46 -19.01 -32.20
N ILE A 228 23.95 -19.04 -30.95
CA ILE A 228 25.37 -19.26 -30.64
C ILE A 228 25.82 -20.64 -31.13
N ALA A 229 25.03 -21.69 -30.90
CA ALA A 229 25.37 -23.05 -31.33
C ALA A 229 25.47 -23.15 -32.86
N VAL A 230 24.52 -22.56 -33.59
CA VAL A 230 24.51 -22.51 -35.06
C VAL A 230 25.71 -21.72 -35.59
N LEU A 231 25.98 -20.53 -35.05
CA LEU A 231 27.13 -19.71 -35.43
C LEU A 231 28.45 -20.42 -35.17
N TYR A 232 28.64 -20.98 -33.97
CA TYR A 232 29.88 -21.65 -33.60
C TYR A 232 30.15 -22.86 -34.51
N SER A 233 29.13 -23.70 -34.72
CA SER A 233 29.23 -24.86 -35.61
C SER A 233 29.57 -24.45 -37.05
N GLY A 234 28.88 -23.42 -37.56
CA GLY A 234 29.08 -22.95 -38.93
C GLY A 234 30.43 -22.28 -39.16
N VAL A 235 30.84 -21.38 -38.27
CA VAL A 235 32.11 -20.67 -38.38
C VAL A 235 33.28 -21.64 -38.24
N ARG A 236 33.26 -22.52 -37.23
CA ARG A 236 34.34 -23.51 -37.04
C ARG A 236 34.47 -24.42 -38.26
N SER A 237 33.36 -24.95 -38.76
CA SER A 237 33.36 -25.83 -39.94
C SER A 237 33.80 -25.09 -41.20
N GLY A 238 33.36 -23.84 -41.37
CA GLY A 238 33.76 -22.98 -42.49
C GLY A 238 35.26 -22.67 -42.50
N VAL A 239 35.84 -22.32 -41.34
CA VAL A 239 37.27 -22.02 -41.20
C VAL A 239 38.13 -23.26 -41.50
N ILE A 240 37.77 -24.42 -40.95
CA ILE A 240 38.50 -25.68 -41.22
C ILE A 240 38.44 -26.03 -42.71
N SER A 241 37.28 -25.86 -43.34
CA SER A 241 37.10 -26.15 -44.77
C SER A 241 37.93 -25.21 -45.66
N ILE A 242 38.01 -23.92 -45.33
CA ILE A 242 38.85 -22.94 -46.04
C ILE A 242 40.33 -23.28 -45.89
N GLY A 243 40.76 -23.67 -44.69
CA GLY A 243 42.15 -24.05 -44.42
C GLY A 243 42.58 -25.31 -45.18
N ARG A 244 41.64 -26.24 -45.44
CA ARG A 244 41.91 -27.48 -46.17
C ARG A 244 41.88 -27.32 -47.69
N ASN A 245 40.99 -26.48 -48.22
CA ASN A 245 40.77 -26.33 -49.65
C ASN A 245 40.61 -24.85 -50.05
N PRO A 246 41.72 -24.11 -50.27
CA PRO A 246 41.67 -22.67 -50.57
C PRO A 246 41.05 -22.34 -51.94
N MET A 247 40.98 -23.30 -52.87
CA MET A 247 40.37 -23.14 -54.19
C MET A 247 38.83 -22.98 -54.13
N THR A 248 38.16 -23.53 -53.12
CA THR A 248 36.70 -23.46 -52.95
C THR A 248 36.24 -22.31 -52.03
N LYS A 249 37.13 -21.39 -51.68
CA LYS A 249 36.88 -20.26 -50.75
C LYS A 249 35.58 -19.50 -51.02
N LYS A 250 35.25 -19.28 -52.31
CA LYS A 250 34.06 -18.51 -52.71
C LYS A 250 32.75 -19.25 -52.38
N SER A 251 32.75 -20.58 -52.51
CA SER A 251 31.59 -21.40 -52.17
C SER A 251 31.43 -21.53 -50.64
N ILE A 252 32.54 -21.70 -49.92
CA ILE A 252 32.51 -21.79 -48.44
C ILE A 252 32.09 -20.47 -47.80
N PHE A 253 32.54 -19.32 -48.34
CA PHE A 253 32.14 -18.02 -47.82
C PHE A 253 30.62 -17.76 -47.99
N ARG A 254 30.03 -18.22 -49.10
CA ARG A 254 28.57 -18.16 -49.28
C ARG A 254 27.83 -19.00 -48.24
N ALA A 255 28.29 -20.23 -47.98
CA ALA A 255 27.72 -21.08 -46.95
C ALA A 255 27.86 -20.48 -45.54
N LEU A 256 29.02 -19.86 -45.24
CA LEU A 256 29.22 -19.16 -43.96
C LEU A 256 28.25 -17.98 -43.81
N LEU A 257 28.06 -17.19 -44.88
CA LEU A 257 27.10 -16.08 -44.91
C LEU A 257 25.66 -16.58 -44.68
N GLU A 258 25.28 -17.71 -45.28
CA GLU A 258 23.97 -18.34 -45.05
C GLU A 258 23.78 -18.77 -43.58
N ILE A 259 24.82 -19.29 -42.92
CA ILE A 259 24.77 -19.64 -41.50
C ILE A 259 24.65 -18.40 -40.60
N ILE A 260 25.32 -17.31 -40.96
CA ILE A 260 25.15 -16.03 -40.25
C ILE A 260 23.72 -15.52 -40.41
N LEU A 261 23.16 -15.53 -41.63
CA LEU A 261 21.78 -15.09 -41.88
C LEU A 261 20.76 -15.95 -41.14
N THR A 262 20.92 -17.27 -41.11
CA THR A 262 20.02 -18.17 -40.36
C THR A 262 20.11 -17.94 -38.85
N SER A 263 21.30 -17.66 -38.30
CA SER A 263 21.42 -17.28 -36.89
C SER A 263 20.73 -15.94 -36.58
N ILE A 264 20.85 -14.95 -37.46
CA ILE A 264 20.14 -13.67 -37.30
C ILE A 264 18.64 -13.91 -37.35
N LEU A 265 18.18 -14.76 -38.27
CA LEU A 265 16.76 -15.12 -38.39
C LEU A 265 16.23 -15.79 -37.12
N ILE A 266 16.99 -16.70 -36.51
CA ILE A 266 16.63 -17.33 -35.22
C ILE A 266 16.47 -16.26 -34.12
N LEU A 267 17.37 -15.28 -34.05
CA LEU A 267 17.26 -14.19 -33.08
C LEU A 267 16.04 -13.30 -33.33
N ILE A 268 15.75 -12.96 -34.59
CA ILE A 268 14.56 -12.17 -34.94
C ILE A 268 13.28 -12.91 -34.54
N ILE A 269 13.18 -14.20 -34.82
CA ILE A 269 12.02 -15.02 -34.45
C ILE A 269 11.88 -15.10 -32.93
N GLY A 270 12.99 -15.31 -32.20
CA GLY A 270 13.00 -15.33 -30.73
C GLY A 270 12.54 -14.01 -30.11
N LEU A 271 13.06 -12.89 -30.62
CA LEU A 271 12.66 -11.55 -30.19
C LEU A 271 11.19 -11.26 -30.52
N PHE A 272 10.72 -11.69 -31.69
CA PHE A 272 9.32 -11.55 -32.08
C PHE A 272 8.38 -12.37 -31.19
N ALA A 273 8.77 -13.59 -30.82
CA ALA A 273 8.02 -14.43 -29.88
C ALA A 273 7.92 -13.78 -28.49
N VAL A 274 9.02 -13.17 -28.01
CA VAL A 274 9.03 -12.40 -26.76
C VAL A 274 8.11 -11.18 -26.85
N TYR A 275 8.17 -10.43 -27.95
CA TYR A 275 7.29 -9.29 -28.18
C TYR A 275 5.81 -9.68 -28.13
N LEU A 276 5.43 -10.75 -28.83
CA LEU A 276 4.05 -11.22 -28.85
C LEU A 276 3.60 -11.67 -27.46
N LEU A 277 4.45 -12.39 -26.72
CA LEU A 277 4.16 -12.85 -25.37
C LEU A 277 3.95 -11.71 -24.37
N LEU A 278 4.75 -10.65 -24.47
CA LEU A 278 4.63 -9.48 -23.60
C LEU A 278 3.41 -8.62 -23.96
N LYS A 279 3.03 -8.57 -25.25
CA LYS A 279 1.91 -7.76 -25.76
C LYS A 279 0.54 -8.44 -25.63
N LEU A 280 0.46 -9.76 -25.75
CA LEU A 280 -0.72 -10.55 -25.32
C LEU A 280 -0.92 -10.37 -23.81
#